data_AF-A0A2S9XKE3-F1
#
_entry.id   AF-A0A2S9XKE3-F1
#
_cell.length_a   1.000
_cell.length_b   1.000
_cell.length_c   1.000
_cell.angle_alpha   90.00
_cell.angle_beta   90.00
_cell.angle_gamma   90.00
#
_symmetry.space_group_name_H-M   'P 1'
#
loop_
_entity.id
_entity.type
_entity.pdbx_description
1 polymer ?
#
loop_
_entity_poly.entity_id
_entity_poly.type
_entity_poly.pdbx_seq_one_letter_code
_entity_poly.pdbx_strand_id
1 'polypeptide(L)'
;MSITLELLLSFITTITPLRTDTSADLCDIVDTATGVPLRCEPRSDGAPVYDGDVCCDESSCVAASSSCRGDSYYCYLGEARADGAVSCYFEVPDYCEMFSCPLSFESLPLEEPMCCYEGVCWPHVLGSNDCELDDIYWCWSGQSNPDGTVSCFD
;
A
#
# COMPACT_ATOMS: atom_id res chain seq x y z
N MET A 1 -1.32 22.09 64.23
CA MET A 1 -1.04 21.14 63.14
C MET A 1 -1.94 21.50 61.97
N SER A 2 -1.38 22.02 60.88
CA SER A 2 -2.07 22.23 59.60
C SER A 2 -1.00 22.25 58.52
N ILE A 3 -1.05 21.28 57.62
CA ILE A 3 -0.19 21.18 56.45
C ILE A 3 -1.10 21.54 55.28
N THR A 4 -0.90 22.71 54.69
CA THR A 4 -1.54 23.10 53.43
C THR A 4 -0.79 22.42 52.28
N LEU A 5 -1.50 21.54 51.57
CA LEU A 5 -1.00 20.81 50.41
C LEU A 5 -1.43 21.56 49.16
N GLU A 6 -0.54 22.35 48.56
CA GLU A 6 -0.81 23.01 47.28
C GLU A 6 -0.51 22.03 46.13
N LEU A 7 -1.56 21.53 45.48
CA LEU A 7 -1.46 20.76 44.25
C LEU A 7 -1.25 21.72 43.06
N LEU A 8 -0.03 21.77 42.53
CA LEU A 8 0.25 22.32 41.21
C LEU A 8 -0.14 21.28 40.14
N LEU A 9 -1.26 21.49 39.46
CA LEU A 9 -1.60 20.74 38.23
C LEU A 9 -0.73 21.26 37.08
N SER A 10 0.32 20.51 36.76
CA SER A 10 1.09 20.69 35.53
C SER A 10 0.28 20.15 34.35
N PHE A 11 -0.35 21.04 33.58
CA PHE A 11 -0.92 20.70 32.28
C PHE A 11 0.23 20.49 31.30
N ILE A 12 0.58 19.22 31.02
CA ILE A 12 1.44 18.89 29.89
C ILE A 12 0.56 18.98 28.65
N THR A 13 0.51 20.16 28.03
CA THR A 13 0.07 20.28 26.63
C THR A 13 1.11 19.56 25.80
N THR A 14 0.80 18.32 25.39
CA THR A 14 1.51 17.64 24.32
C THR A 14 1.33 18.50 23.07
N ILE A 15 2.29 19.36 22.79
CA ILE A 15 2.38 20.04 21.50
C ILE A 15 2.76 18.94 20.53
N THR A 16 1.78 18.31 19.91
CA THR A 16 2.02 17.50 18.72
C THR A 16 2.66 18.45 17.71
N PRO A 17 3.92 18.24 17.28
CA PRO A 17 4.48 19.07 16.23
C PRO A 17 3.54 18.94 15.02
N LEU A 18 2.97 20.07 14.59
CA LEU A 18 2.32 20.14 13.28
C LEU A 18 3.41 19.79 12.27
N ARG A 19 3.30 18.61 11.65
CA ARG A 19 4.19 18.18 10.59
C ARG A 19 4.08 19.21 9.47
N THR A 20 5.15 19.96 9.27
CA THR A 20 5.30 20.92 8.15
C THR A 20 5.94 20.24 6.94
N ASP A 21 5.99 18.91 6.88
CA ASP A 21 6.54 18.20 5.74
C ASP A 21 5.50 18.14 4.62
N THR A 22 5.80 18.91 3.58
CA THR A 22 5.05 19.13 2.35
C THR A 22 5.42 18.11 1.27
N SER A 23 5.92 16.94 1.64
CA SER A 23 6.24 15.87 0.70
C SER A 23 4.97 15.44 -0.02
N ALA A 24 5.04 15.33 -1.35
CA ALA A 24 3.91 14.79 -2.12
C ALA A 24 3.71 13.32 -1.77
N ASP A 25 2.47 12.84 -1.80
CA ASP A 25 2.19 11.42 -1.66
C ASP A 25 2.81 10.67 -2.85
N LEU A 26 3.56 9.60 -2.55
CA LEU A 26 4.18 8.78 -3.57
C LEU A 26 3.14 8.11 -4.47
N CYS A 27 2.00 7.70 -3.90
CA CYS A 27 0.97 6.96 -4.62
C CYS A 27 0.09 7.86 -5.50
N ASP A 28 0.15 9.18 -5.32
CA ASP A 28 -0.48 10.16 -6.21
C ASP A 28 0.28 10.34 -7.54
N ILE A 29 1.48 9.74 -7.66
CA ILE A 29 2.25 9.72 -8.91
C ILE A 29 1.77 8.55 -9.77
N VAL A 30 0.81 8.85 -10.65
CA VAL A 30 0.08 7.85 -11.45
C VAL A 30 0.46 7.87 -12.93
N ASP A 31 0.22 6.76 -13.61
CA ASP A 31 0.19 6.72 -15.08
C ASP A 31 -1.00 7.54 -15.59
N THR A 32 -0.77 8.41 -16.57
CA THR A 32 -1.81 9.32 -17.06
C THR A 32 -2.89 8.65 -17.91
N ALA A 33 -2.62 7.46 -18.46
CA ALA A 33 -3.57 6.71 -19.25
C ALA A 33 -4.44 5.81 -18.38
N THR A 34 -3.87 5.16 -17.37
CA THR A 34 -4.57 4.16 -16.55
C THR A 34 -4.98 4.62 -15.16
N GLY A 35 -4.37 5.69 -14.65
CA GLY A 35 -4.58 6.18 -13.28
C GLY A 35 -3.90 5.33 -12.21
N VAL A 36 -3.16 4.29 -12.58
CA VAL A 36 -2.49 3.38 -11.64
C VAL A 36 -1.24 4.05 -11.06
N PRO A 37 -1.01 3.97 -9.72
CA PRO A 37 0.24 4.44 -9.11
C PRO A 37 1.47 3.78 -9.73
N LEU A 38 2.44 4.59 -10.18
CA LEU A 38 3.65 4.09 -10.84
C LEU A 38 4.66 3.44 -9.89
N ARG A 39 4.55 3.73 -8.60
CA ARG A 39 5.55 3.38 -7.57
C ARG A 39 4.99 2.71 -6.33
N CYS A 40 3.66 2.62 -6.20
CA CYS A 40 3.02 1.93 -5.09
C CYS A 40 2.48 0.58 -5.57
N GLU A 41 2.77 -0.49 -4.83
CA GLU A 41 2.28 -1.83 -5.13
C GLU A 41 0.81 -1.93 -4.68
N PRO A 42 -0.09 -2.58 -5.45
CA PRO A 42 -1.45 -2.81 -4.99
C PRO A 42 -1.43 -3.81 -3.82
N ARG A 43 -2.26 -3.57 -2.80
CA ARG A 43 -2.48 -4.48 -1.67
C ARG A 43 -3.96 -4.58 -1.34
N SER A 44 -4.36 -5.69 -0.72
CA SER A 44 -5.68 -5.80 -0.12
C SER A 44 -5.95 -4.69 0.89
N ASP A 45 -7.23 -4.45 1.17
CA ASP A 45 -7.66 -3.64 2.32
C ASP A 45 -6.98 -4.10 3.62
N GLY A 46 -6.64 -3.13 4.48
CA GLY A 46 -5.89 -3.37 5.70
C GLY A 46 -4.38 -3.51 5.47
N ALA A 47 -3.86 -2.91 4.40
CA ALA A 47 -2.43 -2.89 4.13
C ALA A 47 -1.66 -2.26 5.32
N PRO A 48 -0.41 -2.70 5.59
CA PRO A 48 0.38 -2.14 6.69
C PRO A 48 0.51 -0.61 6.58
N VAL A 49 0.44 0.07 7.72
CA VAL A 49 0.66 1.53 7.79
C VAL A 49 2.13 1.80 8.04
N TYR A 50 2.75 2.58 7.15
CA TYR A 50 4.10 3.10 7.33
C TYR A 50 4.10 4.48 7.99
N ASP A 51 3.25 5.40 7.50
CA ASP A 51 3.11 6.80 7.96
C ASP A 51 4.47 7.52 8.09
N GLY A 52 5.20 7.61 6.99
CA GLY A 52 6.57 8.14 6.99
C GLY A 52 7.02 8.69 5.66
N ASP A 53 8.03 9.56 5.71
CA ASP A 53 8.70 10.01 4.49
C ASP A 53 9.69 8.96 4.01
N VAL A 54 9.78 8.82 2.69
CA VAL A 54 10.70 7.95 1.99
C VAL A 54 11.55 8.73 1.02
N CYS A 55 12.80 8.31 0.86
CA CYS A 55 13.66 8.75 -0.24
C CYS A 55 13.60 7.70 -1.34
N CYS A 56 13.18 8.11 -2.54
CA CYS A 56 13.09 7.18 -3.66
C CYS A 56 14.11 7.52 -4.76
N ASP A 57 14.76 6.49 -5.28
CA ASP A 57 15.41 6.49 -6.59
C ASP A 57 14.60 5.62 -7.56
N GLU A 58 14.80 5.80 -8.87
CA GLU A 58 14.08 5.19 -10.01
C GLU A 58 13.09 4.06 -9.69
N SER A 59 13.54 2.98 -9.06
CA SER A 59 12.75 1.78 -8.72
C SER A 59 12.71 1.40 -7.23
N SER A 60 13.34 2.16 -6.33
CA SER A 60 13.45 1.77 -4.93
C SER A 60 13.27 2.94 -3.97
N CYS A 61 12.57 2.68 -2.87
CA CYS A 61 12.37 3.64 -1.79
C CYS A 61 13.01 3.12 -0.51
N VAL A 62 13.56 4.02 0.30
CA VAL A 62 14.09 3.74 1.63
C VAL A 62 13.54 4.76 2.62
N ALA A 63 13.57 4.44 3.91
CA ALA A 63 13.19 5.39 4.96
C ALA A 63 13.96 6.71 4.83
N ALA A 64 13.25 7.83 4.90
CA ALA A 64 13.91 9.13 4.85
C ALA A 64 14.82 9.35 6.05
N SER A 65 15.99 9.92 5.79
CA SER A 65 16.91 10.40 6.83
C SER A 65 16.90 11.94 6.86
N SER A 66 17.93 12.58 7.43
CA SER A 66 18.02 14.05 7.44
C SER A 66 18.11 14.70 6.05
N SER A 67 18.42 13.93 5.01
CA SER A 67 18.41 14.39 3.61
C SER A 67 18.23 13.22 2.63
N CYS A 68 17.44 13.41 1.59
CA CYS A 68 17.36 12.46 0.48
C CYS A 68 18.46 12.70 -0.56
N ARG A 69 19.06 11.62 -1.05
CA ARG A 69 19.95 11.66 -2.22
C ARG A 69 19.15 11.80 -3.53
N GLY A 70 17.88 11.37 -3.51
CA GLY A 70 16.88 11.59 -4.57
C GLY A 70 15.74 12.46 -4.07
N ASP A 71 14.54 12.21 -4.60
CA ASP A 71 13.33 12.91 -4.21
C ASP A 71 12.77 12.33 -2.90
N SER A 72 12.17 13.20 -2.08
CA SER A 72 11.43 12.81 -0.88
C SER A 72 9.93 12.76 -1.17
N TYR A 73 9.29 11.67 -0.77
CA TYR A 73 7.84 11.48 -0.87
C TYR A 73 7.27 11.00 0.45
N TYR A 74 5.98 11.22 0.65
CA TYR A 74 5.24 10.67 1.76
C TYR A 74 4.67 9.30 1.38
N CYS A 75 4.73 8.34 2.31
CA CYS A 75 4.23 6.98 2.16
C CYS A 75 3.33 6.66 3.36
N TYR A 76 2.01 6.66 3.13
CA TYR A 76 1.04 6.37 4.18
C TYR A 76 0.94 4.87 4.45
N LEU A 77 0.54 4.10 3.44
CA LEU A 77 0.49 2.65 3.49
C LEU A 77 1.80 2.09 2.95
N GLY A 78 2.40 1.17 3.69
CA GLY A 78 3.68 0.60 3.35
C GLY A 78 4.28 -0.22 4.47
N GLU A 79 5.36 -0.91 4.15
CA GLU A 79 6.18 -1.60 5.15
C GLU A 79 7.67 -1.48 4.84
N ALA A 80 8.46 -1.36 5.91
CA ALA A 80 9.91 -1.47 5.81
C ALA A 80 10.30 -2.94 5.71
N ARG A 81 11.04 -3.27 4.66
CA ARG A 81 11.65 -4.58 4.43
C ARG A 81 12.93 -4.72 5.25
N ALA A 82 13.35 -5.96 5.47
CA ALA A 82 14.51 -6.29 6.32
C ALA A 82 15.85 -5.73 5.78
N ASP A 83 15.92 -5.42 4.49
CA ASP A 83 17.08 -4.81 3.82
C ASP A 83 17.09 -3.27 3.90
N GLY A 84 16.08 -2.66 4.54
CA GLY A 84 15.94 -1.21 4.67
C GLY A 84 15.18 -0.54 3.53
N ALA A 85 14.75 -1.29 2.51
CA ALA A 85 13.81 -0.79 1.52
C ALA A 85 12.43 -0.57 2.15
N VAL A 86 11.66 0.37 1.61
CA VAL A 86 10.26 0.61 1.96
C VAL A 86 9.43 0.35 0.73
N SER A 87 8.45 -0.54 0.84
CA SER A 87 7.41 -0.70 -0.17
C SER A 87 6.21 0.14 0.25
N CYS A 88 5.71 0.98 -0.65
CA CYS A 88 4.50 1.76 -0.45
C CYS A 88 3.34 1.12 -1.19
N TYR A 89 2.14 1.28 -0.65
CA TYR A 89 0.96 0.56 -1.09
C TYR A 89 -0.19 1.49 -1.42
N PHE A 90 -1.04 1.06 -2.34
CA PHE A 90 -2.40 1.54 -2.46
C PHE A 90 -3.35 0.34 -2.31
N GLU A 91 -4.54 0.58 -1.78
CA GLU A 91 -5.50 -0.48 -1.53
C GLU A 91 -6.35 -0.77 -2.76
N VAL A 92 -6.57 -2.06 -3.02
CA VAL A 92 -7.46 -2.58 -4.06
C VAL A 92 -8.48 -3.52 -3.42
N PRO A 93 -9.70 -3.58 -3.97
CA PRO A 93 -10.75 -4.44 -3.43
C PRO A 93 -10.40 -5.91 -3.58
N ASP A 94 -10.94 -6.75 -2.68
CA ASP A 94 -10.90 -8.20 -2.85
C ASP A 94 -11.79 -8.63 -4.02
N TYR A 95 -11.29 -9.52 -4.86
CA TYR A 95 -12.03 -9.99 -6.02
C TYR A 95 -13.25 -10.81 -5.65
N CYS A 96 -13.16 -11.69 -4.64
CA CYS A 96 -14.24 -12.58 -4.26
C CYS A 96 -15.34 -11.88 -3.43
N GLU A 97 -15.02 -10.71 -2.85
CA GLU A 97 -16.02 -9.80 -2.29
C GLU A 97 -16.79 -9.03 -3.39
N MET A 98 -16.13 -8.67 -4.48
CA MET A 98 -16.73 -7.92 -5.59
C MET A 98 -17.45 -8.83 -6.60
N PHE A 99 -16.94 -10.04 -6.80
CA PHE A 99 -17.44 -11.03 -7.75
C PHE A 99 -17.62 -12.38 -7.07
N SER A 100 -18.65 -13.13 -7.46
CA SER A 100 -18.87 -14.46 -6.90
C SER A 100 -17.78 -15.44 -7.35
N CYS A 101 -16.86 -15.76 -6.45
CA CYS A 101 -15.85 -16.79 -6.68
C CYS A 101 -16.43 -18.21 -6.54
N PRO A 102 -15.93 -19.16 -7.35
CA PRO A 102 -16.25 -20.56 -7.14
C PRO A 102 -15.55 -21.08 -5.87
N LEU A 103 -16.23 -21.97 -5.14
CA LEU A 103 -15.61 -22.73 -4.06
C LEU A 103 -14.59 -23.71 -4.64
N SER A 104 -13.42 -23.82 -4.01
CA SER A 104 -12.43 -24.83 -4.34
C SER A 104 -11.95 -25.56 -3.08
N PHE A 105 -11.83 -26.88 -3.17
CA PHE A 105 -11.27 -27.69 -2.08
C PHE A 105 -9.73 -27.74 -2.09
N GLU A 106 -9.12 -27.16 -3.12
CA GLU A 106 -7.67 -27.16 -3.34
C GLU A 106 -7.11 -25.74 -3.51
N SER A 107 -7.86 -24.70 -3.12
CA SER A 107 -7.34 -23.34 -3.19
C SER A 107 -6.13 -23.20 -2.25
N LEU A 108 -5.05 -22.67 -2.80
CA LEU A 108 -3.85 -22.32 -2.03
C LEU A 108 -3.84 -20.80 -1.85
N PRO A 109 -3.23 -20.31 -0.75
CA PRO A 109 -2.95 -18.89 -0.62
C PRO A 109 -2.14 -18.42 -1.83
N LEU A 110 -2.67 -17.42 -2.53
CA LEU A 110 -2.04 -16.79 -3.67
C LEU A 110 -1.54 -15.40 -3.28
N GLU A 111 -2.38 -14.65 -2.55
CA GLU A 111 -2.06 -13.33 -1.98
C GLU A 111 -1.38 -12.39 -3.00
N GLU A 112 -1.98 -12.27 -4.18
CA GLU A 112 -1.43 -11.47 -5.28
C GLU A 112 -2.45 -10.47 -5.86
N PRO A 113 -1.97 -9.31 -6.35
CA PRO A 113 -2.81 -8.41 -7.13
C PRO A 113 -2.93 -8.91 -8.57
N MET A 114 -4.11 -8.75 -9.15
CA MET A 114 -4.40 -9.15 -10.53
C MET A 114 -5.13 -8.04 -11.27
N CYS A 115 -4.93 -8.02 -12.59
CA CYS A 115 -5.72 -7.22 -13.51
C CYS A 115 -6.82 -8.09 -14.12
N CYS A 116 -8.07 -7.64 -14.09
CA CYS A 116 -9.20 -8.39 -14.61
C CYS A 116 -9.97 -7.58 -15.65
N TYR A 117 -10.00 -8.05 -16.89
CA TYR A 117 -10.75 -7.42 -17.98
C TYR A 117 -11.62 -8.45 -18.72
N GLU A 118 -12.89 -8.10 -18.96
CA GLU A 118 -13.87 -8.97 -19.64
C GLU A 118 -13.98 -10.40 -19.03
N GLY A 119 -13.75 -10.53 -17.72
CA GLY A 119 -13.82 -11.81 -17.00
C GLY A 119 -12.59 -12.70 -17.13
N VAL A 120 -11.49 -12.19 -17.69
CA VAL A 120 -10.18 -12.85 -17.71
C VAL A 120 -9.25 -12.05 -16.80
N CYS A 121 -8.58 -12.74 -15.87
CA CYS A 121 -7.64 -12.12 -14.94
C CYS A 121 -6.21 -12.61 -15.21
N TRP A 122 -5.23 -11.72 -15.06
CA TRP A 122 -3.80 -12.03 -15.13
C TRP A 122 -3.05 -11.31 -14.00
N PRO A 123 -1.83 -11.75 -13.62
CA PRO A 123 -1.07 -11.09 -12.56
C PRO A 123 -0.79 -9.63 -12.92
N HIS A 124 -1.03 -8.72 -11.97
CA HIS A 124 -0.72 -7.30 -12.17
C HIS A 124 0.80 -7.08 -12.13
N VAL A 125 1.32 -6.26 -13.04
CA VAL A 125 2.73 -5.88 -13.09
C VAL A 125 2.88 -4.41 -12.72
N LEU A 126 3.68 -4.10 -11.70
CA LEU A 126 3.88 -2.69 -11.31
C LEU A 126 4.53 -1.90 -12.46
N GLY A 127 3.93 -0.75 -12.79
CA GLY A 127 4.43 0.15 -13.82
C GLY A 127 4.12 -0.30 -15.26
N SER A 128 3.35 -1.36 -15.47
CA SER A 128 2.73 -1.61 -16.77
C SER A 128 1.52 -0.70 -16.96
N ASN A 129 1.18 -0.46 -18.23
CA ASN A 129 0.01 0.31 -18.64
C ASN A 129 -1.09 -0.60 -19.23
N ASP A 130 -1.12 -1.84 -18.78
CA ASP A 130 -2.00 -2.90 -19.28
C ASP A 130 -3.28 -3.07 -18.45
N CYS A 131 -3.43 -2.32 -17.35
CA CYS A 131 -4.58 -2.36 -16.47
C CYS A 131 -5.02 -0.96 -16.06
N GLU A 132 -6.33 -0.70 -16.07
CA GLU A 132 -6.91 0.49 -15.45
C GLU A 132 -7.04 0.29 -13.94
N LEU A 133 -7.01 1.38 -13.15
CA LEU A 133 -7.06 1.30 -11.69
C LEU A 133 -8.28 0.52 -11.17
N ASP A 134 -9.44 0.70 -11.80
CA ASP A 134 -10.71 0.05 -11.42
C ASP A 134 -10.79 -1.44 -11.85
N ASP A 135 -9.79 -1.92 -12.59
CA ASP A 135 -9.67 -3.31 -13.04
C ASP A 135 -8.66 -4.12 -12.20
N ILE A 136 -8.05 -3.50 -11.18
CA ILE A 136 -7.10 -4.17 -10.27
C ILE A 136 -7.83 -4.69 -9.03
N TYR A 137 -7.65 -5.98 -8.75
CA TYR A 137 -8.25 -6.65 -7.60
C TYR A 137 -7.21 -7.48 -6.84
N TRP A 138 -7.45 -7.72 -5.55
CA TRP A 138 -6.67 -8.66 -4.77
C TRP A 138 -7.25 -10.07 -4.84
N CYS A 139 -6.37 -11.07 -4.92
CA CYS A 139 -6.73 -12.49 -4.87
C CYS A 139 -6.09 -13.14 -3.64
N TRP A 140 -6.88 -13.40 -2.59
CA TRP A 140 -6.38 -14.10 -1.40
C TRP A 140 -6.02 -15.56 -1.70
N SER A 141 -6.94 -16.27 -2.33
CA SER A 141 -6.85 -17.71 -2.57
C SER A 141 -7.12 -17.98 -4.04
N GLY A 142 -6.28 -18.79 -4.68
CA GLY A 142 -6.37 -18.97 -6.11
C GLY A 142 -5.33 -19.92 -6.69
N GLN A 143 -5.22 -19.87 -8.01
CA GLN A 143 -4.14 -20.52 -8.74
C GLN A 143 -3.72 -19.68 -9.95
N SER A 144 -2.42 -19.66 -10.23
CA SER A 144 -1.90 -19.20 -11.52
C SER A 144 -1.99 -20.35 -12.53
N ASN A 145 -2.64 -20.11 -13.66
CA ASN A 145 -2.87 -21.10 -14.70
C ASN A 145 -1.69 -21.17 -15.69
N PRO A 146 -1.47 -22.31 -16.38
CA PRO A 146 -0.39 -22.45 -17.36
C PRO A 146 -0.49 -21.50 -18.57
N ASP A 147 -1.66 -20.92 -18.81
CA ASP A 147 -1.90 -19.94 -19.88
C ASP A 147 -1.58 -18.50 -19.47
N GLY A 148 -1.11 -18.29 -18.23
CA GLY A 148 -0.76 -16.98 -17.68
C GLY A 148 -1.93 -16.26 -17.00
N THR A 149 -3.13 -16.84 -16.98
CA THR A 149 -4.27 -16.28 -16.25
C THR A 149 -4.24 -16.64 -14.77
N VAL A 150 -5.01 -15.93 -13.96
CA VAL A 150 -5.23 -16.23 -12.54
C VAL A 150 -6.70 -16.58 -12.33
N SER A 151 -6.95 -17.55 -11.47
CA SER A 151 -8.30 -17.90 -11.02
C SER A 151 -8.37 -17.80 -9.50
N CYS A 152 -9.28 -16.96 -9.00
CA CYS A 152 -9.54 -16.80 -7.58
C CYS A 152 -10.67 -17.71 -7.10
N PHE A 153 -10.57 -18.11 -5.85
CA PHE A 153 -11.49 -19.00 -5.16
C PHE A 153 -11.81 -18.45 -3.77
N ASP A 154 -13.03 -18.74 -3.32
CA ASP A 154 -13.51 -18.46 -1.95
C ASP A 154 -13.12 -19.62 -1.01
#